data_AF-C7NX76-F1
#
_entry.id   AF-C7NX76-F1
#
_cell.length_a   1.000
_cell.length_b   1.000
_cell.length_c   1.000
_cell.angle_alpha   90.00
_cell.angle_beta   90.00
_cell.angle_gamma   90.00
#
_symmetry.space_group_name_H-M   'P 1'
#
loop_
_entity.id
_entity.type
_entity.pdbx_description
1 polymer ?
#
loop_
_entity_poly.entity_id
_entity_poly.type
_entity_poly.pdbx_seq_one_letter_code
_entity_poly.pdbx_strand_id
1 'polypeptide(L)' 'MDRTDLLWFVGLTVTLAVFGLVLGVLVVPPDPASQLFVGVQWVVLSLVLAYLIVLRGEPGPPLLGDD' A
#
# COMPACT_ATOMS: atom_id res chain seq x y z
N MET A 1 6.78 -11.57 12.72
CA MET A 1 5.62 -11.58 11.80
C MET A 1 5.25 -13.01 11.52
N ASP A 2 3.95 -13.31 11.56
CA ASP A 2 3.44 -14.55 10.98
C ASP A 2 3.79 -14.58 9.48
N ARG A 3 4.08 -15.77 8.93
CA ARG A 3 4.31 -15.93 7.48
C ARG A 3 3.09 -15.46 6.68
N THR A 4 1.91 -15.63 7.25
CA THR A 4 0.64 -15.23 6.65
C THR A 4 0.55 -13.71 6.52
N ASP A 5 0.90 -12.96 7.57
CA ASP A 5 0.94 -11.49 7.54
C ASP A 5 1.97 -10.98 6.54
N LEU A 6 3.13 -11.65 6.44
CA LEU A 6 4.15 -11.29 5.47
C LEU A 6 3.64 -11.47 4.02
N LEU A 7 2.96 -12.59 3.73
CA LEU A 7 2.39 -12.86 2.41
C LEU A 7 1.30 -11.83 2.06
N TRP A 8 0.44 -11.48 3.01
CA TRP A 8 -0.59 -10.44 2.82
C TRP A 8 0.03 -9.07 2.59
N PHE A 9 1.04 -8.70 3.36
CA PHE A 9 1.75 -7.43 3.22
C PHE A 9 2.37 -7.30 1.82
N VAL A 10 3.08 -8.33 1.37
CA VAL A 10 3.71 -8.34 0.03
C VAL A 10 2.65 -8.30 -1.06
N GLY A 11 1.61 -9.14 -0.96
CA GLY A 11 0.53 -9.20 -1.94
C GLY A 11 -0.20 -7.86 -2.09
N LEU A 12 -0.52 -7.22 -0.96
CA LEU A 12 -1.20 -5.92 -0.96
C LEU A 12 -0.30 -4.81 -1.52
N THR A 13 0.97 -4.79 -1.12
CA THR A 13 1.95 -3.82 -1.63
C THR A 13 2.09 -3.91 -3.14
N VAL A 14 2.26 -5.13 -3.68
CA VAL A 14 2.43 -5.34 -5.12
C VAL A 14 1.18 -4.93 -5.88
N THR A 15 0.00 -5.31 -5.39
CA THR A 15 -1.28 -4.96 -6.02
C THR A 15 -1.46 -3.44 -6.10
N LEU A 16 -1.21 -2.73 -4.99
CA LEU A 16 -1.29 -1.27 -4.92
C LEU A 16 -0.26 -0.59 -5.81
N ALA A 17 0.98 -1.08 -5.80
CA ALA A 17 2.06 -0.50 -6.61
C ALA A 17 1.78 -0.66 -8.11
N VAL A 18 1.34 -1.84 -8.55
CA VAL A 18 0.98 -2.09 -9.96
C VAL A 18 -0.19 -1.20 -10.37
N PHE A 19 -1.23 -1.11 -9.55
CA PHE A 19 -2.37 -0.23 -9.82
C PHE A 19 -1.95 1.24 -9.94
N GLY A 20 -1.15 1.72 -8.99
CA GLY A 20 -0.61 3.08 -9.00
C GLY A 20 0.27 3.38 -10.20
N LEU A 21 1.11 2.42 -10.62
CA LEU A 21 1.95 2.56 -11.81
C LEU A 21 1.13 2.58 -13.10
N VAL A 22 0.10 1.72 -13.22
CA VAL A 22 -0.81 1.73 -14.38
C VAL A 22 -1.52 3.07 -14.50
N LEU A 23 -2.04 3.61 -13.40
CA LEU A 23 -2.65 4.94 -13.39
C LEU A 23 -1.62 6.04 -13.70
N GLY A 24 -0.41 5.92 -13.17
CA GLY A 24 0.69 6.85 -13.43
C GLY A 24 0.99 6.96 -14.92
N VAL A 25 1.09 5.83 -15.62
CA VAL A 25 1.32 5.81 -17.08
C VAL A 25 0.17 6.44 -17.87
N LEU A 26 -1.07 6.30 -17.40
CA LEU A 26 -2.26 6.84 -18.07
C LEU A 26 -2.47 8.34 -17.86
N VAL A 27 -2.03 8.89 -16.72
CA VAL A 27 -2.35 10.26 -16.31
C VAL A 27 -1.14 11.19 -16.35
N VAL A 28 0.06 10.70 -16.03
CA VAL A 28 1.28 11.50 -15.97
C VAL A 28 1.80 11.71 -17.40
N PRO A 29 2.29 12.91 -17.75
CA PRO A 29 2.94 13.12 -19.03
C PRO A 29 4.04 12.08 -19.29
N PRO A 30 4.29 11.72 -20.56
CA PRO A 30 5.25 10.69 -20.93
C PRO A 30 6.71 11.16 -20.79
N ASP A 31 6.98 12.06 -19.85
CA ASP A 31 8.34 12.47 -19.52
C ASP A 31 8.94 11.50 -18.47
N PRO A 32 10.16 10.98 -18.70
CA PRO A 32 10.76 9.97 -17.84
C PRO A 32 10.96 10.42 -16.38
N ALA A 33 11.21 11.72 -16.16
CA ALA A 33 11.47 12.26 -14.84
C ALA A 33 10.20 12.26 -13.97
N SER A 34 9.06 12.69 -14.53
CA SER A 34 7.78 12.72 -13.82
C SER A 34 7.22 11.32 -13.62
N GLN A 35 7.36 10.42 -14.61
CA GLN A 35 6.97 9.02 -14.44
C GLN A 35 7.75 8.36 -13.29
N LEU A 36 9.07 8.61 -13.22
CA LEU A 36 9.91 8.07 -12.16
C LEU A 36 9.56 8.69 -10.81
N PHE A 37 9.40 10.02 -10.75
CA PHE A 37 9.01 10.71 -9.52
C PHE A 37 7.68 10.19 -8.97
N VAL A 38 6.63 10.18 -9.78
CA VAL A 38 5.30 9.71 -9.37
C VAL A 38 5.30 8.21 -9.06
N GLY A 39 6.01 7.40 -9.86
CA GLY A 39 6.13 5.97 -9.62
C GLY A 39 6.78 5.65 -8.27
N VAL A 40 7.85 6.37 -7.89
CA VAL A 40 8.49 6.22 -6.58
C VAL A 40 7.52 6.60 -5.45
N GLN A 41 6.79 7.71 -5.58
CA GLN A 41 5.80 8.10 -4.57
C GLN A 41 4.71 7.03 -4.41
N TRP A 42 4.26 6.42 -5.50
CA TRP A 42 3.27 5.34 -5.46
C TRP A 42 3.78 4.08 -4.78
N VAL A 43 5.03 3.68 -5.04
CA VAL A 43 5.65 2.53 -4.36
C VAL A 43 5.74 2.78 -2.85
N VAL A 44 6.19 3.97 -2.45
CA VAL A 44 6.27 4.35 -1.03
C VAL A 44 4.89 4.35 -0.39
N LEU A 45 3.89 4.95 -1.04
CA LEU A 45 2.52 4.98 -0.54
C LEU A 45 1.94 3.57 -0.39
N SER A 46 2.19 2.69 -1.35
CA SER A 46 1.73 1.30 -1.33
C SER A 46 2.30 0.52 -0.15
N LEU A 47 3.60 0.71 0.14
CA LEU A 47 4.27 0.12 1.30
C LEU A 47 3.67 0.63 2.62
N VAL A 48 3.43 1.94 2.73
CA VAL A 48 2.83 2.55 3.93
C VAL A 48 1.42 2.01 4.15
N LEU A 49 0.59 1.97 3.11
CA LEU A 49 -0.78 1.47 3.21
C LEU A 49 -0.81 -0.02 3.58
N ALA A 50 0.02 -0.85 2.93
CA ALA A 50 0.11 -2.26 3.27
C ALA A 50 0.58 -2.48 4.70
N TYR A 51 1.51 -1.66 5.19
CA TYR A 51 1.97 -1.73 6.58
C TYR A 51 0.82 -1.40 7.55
N LEU A 52 0.10 -0.31 7.29
CA LEU A 52 -1.01 0.12 8.13
C LEU A 52 -2.14 -0.91 8.18
N ILE A 53 -2.45 -1.54 7.05
CA ILE A 53 -3.56 -2.50 6.94
C ILE A 53 -3.18 -3.85 7.56
N VAL A 54 -2.00 -4.38 7.23
CA VAL A 54 -1.64 -5.77 7.55
C VAL A 54 -0.92 -5.88 8.88
N LEU A 55 -0.10 -4.89 9.23
CA LEU A 55 0.83 -4.99 10.37
C LEU A 55 0.45 -4.08 11.53
N ARG A 56 -0.27 -2.98 11.26
CA ARG A 56 -0.76 -2.05 12.28
C ARG A 56 -2.27 -2.15 12.53
N GLY A 57 -2.98 -2.98 11.77
CA GLY A 57 -4.42 -3.22 11.93
C GLY A 57 -4.72 -4.05 13.17
N GLU A 58 -4.29 -3.61 14.36
CA GLU A 58 -4.84 -4.14 15.60
C GLU A 58 -6.30 -3.66 15.70
N PRO A 59 -7.24 -4.53 16.14
CA PRO A 59 -8.58 -4.10 16.48
C PRO A 59 -8.45 -2.96 17.49
N GLY A 60 -9.15 -1.85 17.24
CA GLY A 60 -9.24 -0.75 18.21
C GLY A 60 -9.60 -1.29 19.60
N PRO A 61 -9.26 -0.55 20.68
CA PRO A 61 -9.51 -0.99 22.04
C PRO A 61 -10.96 -1.49 22.16
N PRO A 62 -11.21 -2.60 22.88
CA PRO A 62 -12.55 -3.14 23.04
C PRO A 62 -13.45 -2.00 23.50
N LEU A 63 -14.52 -1.72 22.75
CA LEU A 63 -15.56 -0.82 23.21
C LEU A 63 -16.04 -1.41 24.54
N LEU A 64 -15.80 -0.71 25.64
CA LEU A 64 -16.30 -1.10 26.95
C LEU A 64 -17.82 -1.10 26.86
N GLY A 65 -18.42 -2.28 26.75
CA GLY A 65 -19.86 -2.47 26.75
C GLY A 65 -20.29 -3.52 25.76
N ASP A 66 -20.29 -4.77 26.21
CA ASP A 66 -21.36 -5.72 25.93
C ASP A 66 -21.31 -6.70 27.11
N ASP A 67 -22.00 -6.30 28.17
CA ASP A 67 -22.37 -7.15 29.30
C ASP A 67 -23.34 -8.25 28.85
#